data_AF-A0A2V3UBL1-F1
#
_entry.id   AF-A0A2V3UBL1-F1
#
_cell.length_a   1.000
_cell.length_b   1.000
_cell.length_c   1.000
_cell.angle_alpha   90.00
_cell.angle_beta   90.00
_cell.angle_gamma   90.00
#
_symmetry.space_group_name_H-M   'P 1'
#
loop_
_entity.id
_entity.type
_entity.pdbx_description
1 polymer ?
#
loop_
_entity_poly.entity_id
_entity_poly.type
_entity_poly.pdbx_seq_one_letter_code
_entity_poly.pdbx_strand_id
1 'polypeptide(L)'
;MKITGLGIYPGALGAERDDEDNDRSSILPEAQIATLREVYERYRAPCPFKPGDLVTPRKGMAMRGEGKPHLVVATQDGTYHWNGETSTRGYGARLDMRTIKMYDTNVVAHWDESWMFEPYVGEPGNQVS
;
A
#
# COMPACT_ATOMS: atom_id res chain seq x y z
N MET A 1 38.56 32.73 27.13
CA MET A 1 39.41 31.93 26.23
C MET A 1 40.08 30.81 27.02
N LYS A 2 39.60 29.58 26.84
CA LYS A 2 40.31 28.30 26.97
C LYS A 2 39.40 27.27 26.28
N ILE A 3 39.88 26.75 25.16
CA ILE A 3 39.27 25.68 24.37
C ILE A 3 39.97 24.40 24.82
N THR A 4 39.21 23.33 25.07
CA THR A 4 39.58 21.90 25.03
C THR A 4 38.41 21.13 25.70
N GLY A 5 37.90 20.01 25.19
CA GLY A 5 38.36 19.17 24.10
C GLY A 5 37.26 18.25 23.58
N LEU A 6 37.54 17.68 22.41
CA LEU A 6 36.82 16.62 21.72
C LEU A 6 36.36 15.51 22.68
N GLY A 7 35.04 15.32 22.76
CA GLY A 7 34.42 14.08 23.21
C GLY A 7 34.11 13.24 21.97
N ILE A 8 34.93 12.23 21.75
CA ILE A 8 34.89 11.26 20.66
C ILE A 8 33.59 10.44 20.80
N TYR A 9 32.77 10.38 19.74
CA TYR A 9 31.64 9.45 19.63
C TYR A 9 32.18 8.00 19.61
N PRO A 10 31.87 7.16 20.60
CA PRO A 10 32.17 5.74 20.48
C PRO A 10 31.02 5.04 19.74
N GLY A 11 31.36 4.31 18.69
CA GLY A 11 30.54 3.20 18.22
C GLY A 11 29.79 3.39 16.91
N ALA A 12 30.45 3.90 15.88
CA ALA A 12 30.21 3.40 14.53
C ALA A 12 30.68 1.93 14.47
N LEU A 13 29.81 1.00 14.86
CA LEU A 13 29.92 -0.40 14.48
C LEU A 13 28.93 -0.58 13.34
N GLY A 14 29.46 -0.50 12.12
CA GLY A 14 28.77 -0.96 10.94
C GLY A 14 28.34 -2.40 11.18
N ALA A 15 27.03 -2.61 11.31
CA ALA A 15 26.48 -3.89 10.93
C ALA A 15 26.66 -3.95 9.41
N GLU A 16 27.75 -4.57 8.98
CA GLU A 16 27.82 -5.18 7.66
C GLU A 16 26.67 -6.18 7.62
N ARG A 17 25.51 -5.72 7.16
CA ARG A 17 24.50 -6.63 6.64
C ARG A 17 25.09 -7.07 5.31
N ASP A 18 25.51 -8.33 5.27
CA ASP A 18 25.65 -9.09 4.04
C ASP A 18 24.28 -9.07 3.34
N ASP A 19 24.00 -7.99 2.60
CA ASP A 19 22.84 -7.80 1.75
C ASP A 19 22.98 -8.61 0.44
N GLU A 20 23.76 -9.70 0.44
CA GLU A 20 24.14 -10.42 -0.78
C GLU A 20 23.10 -11.45 -1.27
N ASP A 21 21.99 -11.68 -0.57
CA ASP A 21 21.09 -12.80 -0.93
C ASP A 21 19.60 -12.55 -0.67
N ASN A 22 19.01 -11.48 -1.25
CA ASN A 22 17.56 -11.32 -1.27
C ASN A 22 16.96 -10.94 -2.62
N ASP A 23 17.60 -11.32 -3.73
CA ASP A 23 16.94 -11.37 -5.04
C ASP A 23 16.46 -12.80 -5.32
N ARG A 24 15.47 -13.27 -4.56
CA ARG A 24 14.78 -14.53 -4.86
C ARG A 24 13.49 -14.30 -5.65
N SER A 25 13.44 -13.26 -6.48
CA SER A 25 12.37 -13.18 -7.46
C SER A 25 12.65 -14.19 -8.58
N SER A 26 11.87 -15.26 -8.65
CA SER A 26 11.87 -16.18 -9.80
C SER A 26 11.26 -15.55 -11.08
N ILE A 27 10.82 -14.29 -11.01
CA ILE A 27 10.27 -13.53 -12.13
C ILE A 27 11.42 -12.89 -12.90
N LEU A 28 11.42 -13.05 -14.22
CA LEU A 28 12.39 -12.42 -15.12
C LEU A 28 12.38 -10.88 -14.95
N PRO A 29 13.54 -10.20 -15.01
CA PRO A 29 13.62 -8.75 -14.87
C PRO A 29 12.66 -7.98 -15.79
N GLU A 30 12.47 -8.42 -17.03
CA GLU A 30 11.56 -7.77 -17.99
C GLU A 30 10.11 -7.84 -17.54
N ALA A 31 9.69 -8.97 -16.95
CA ALA A 31 8.35 -9.13 -16.40
C ALA A 31 8.15 -8.25 -15.16
N GLN A 32 9.17 -8.10 -14.30
CA GLN A 32 9.13 -7.15 -13.19
C GLN A 32 8.96 -5.70 -13.69
N ILE A 33 9.74 -5.29 -14.70
CA ILE A 33 9.65 -3.94 -15.29
C ILE A 33 8.24 -3.69 -15.86
N ALA A 34 7.67 -4.67 -16.56
CA ALA A 34 6.31 -4.55 -17.10
C ALA A 34 5.28 -4.35 -15.98
N THR A 35 5.34 -5.15 -14.91
CA THR A 35 4.47 -5.01 -13.74
C THR A 35 4.63 -3.66 -13.06
N LEU A 36 5.87 -3.19 -12.86
CA LEU A 36 6.14 -1.90 -12.23
C LEU A 36 5.57 -0.73 -13.05
N ARG A 37 5.67 -0.80 -14.39
CA ARG A 37 5.08 0.21 -15.27
C ARG A 37 3.55 0.20 -15.21
N GLU A 38 2.93 -0.97 -15.18
CA GLU A 38 1.47 -1.08 -15.03
C GLU A 38 0.99 -0.52 -13.68
N VAL A 39 1.72 -0.81 -12.59
CA VAL A 39 1.45 -0.23 -11.27
C VAL A 39 1.61 1.28 -11.30
N TYR A 40 2.67 1.81 -11.92
CA TYR A 40 2.89 3.25 -12.06
C TYR A 40 1.72 3.94 -12.78
N GLU A 41 1.25 3.38 -13.90
CA GLU A 41 0.13 3.95 -14.66
C GLU A 41 -1.18 3.99 -13.84
N ARG A 42 -1.44 2.94 -13.03
CA ARG A 42 -2.58 2.95 -12.09
C ARG A 42 -2.38 3.97 -10.97
N TYR A 43 -1.17 4.04 -10.42
CA TYR A 43 -0.84 4.95 -9.32
C TYR A 43 -1.08 6.41 -9.71
N ARG A 44 -0.69 6.81 -10.92
CA ARG A 44 -0.88 8.19 -11.39
C ARG A 44 -2.32 8.52 -11.82
N ALA A 45 -3.12 7.52 -12.14
CA ALA A 45 -4.50 7.72 -12.58
C ALA A 45 -5.38 8.26 -11.43
N PRO A 46 -6.44 9.04 -11.73
CA PRO A 46 -7.43 9.41 -10.74
C PRO A 46 -8.20 8.18 -10.24
N CYS A 47 -8.85 8.30 -9.08
CA CYS A 47 -9.69 7.23 -8.54
C CYS A 47 -10.82 6.87 -9.53
N PRO A 48 -10.90 5.62 -10.01
CA PRO A 48 -11.90 5.22 -11.00
C PRO A 48 -13.23 4.79 -10.37
N PHE A 49 -13.31 4.77 -9.03
CA PHE A 49 -14.46 4.27 -8.28
C PHE A 49 -15.32 5.41 -7.74
N LYS A 50 -16.53 5.07 -7.29
CA LYS A 50 -17.47 5.99 -6.63
C LYS A 50 -18.13 5.34 -5.42
N PRO A 51 -18.70 6.12 -4.49
CA PRO A 51 -19.48 5.59 -3.38
C PRO A 51 -20.57 4.62 -3.87
N GLY A 52 -20.69 3.48 -3.18
CA GLY A 52 -21.60 2.39 -3.55
C GLY A 52 -20.95 1.27 -4.36
N ASP A 53 -19.78 1.49 -4.97
CA ASP A 53 -19.08 0.42 -5.70
C ASP A 53 -18.55 -0.64 -4.72
N LEU A 54 -18.63 -1.91 -5.12
CA LEU A 54 -17.94 -3.02 -4.46
C LEU A 54 -16.58 -3.24 -5.14
N VAL A 55 -15.53 -3.26 -4.33
CA VAL A 55 -14.15 -3.42 -4.77
C VAL A 55 -13.44 -4.48 -3.93
N THR A 56 -12.32 -4.99 -4.42
CA THR A 56 -11.41 -5.88 -3.69
C THR A 56 -9.98 -5.40 -3.86
N PRO A 57 -9.11 -5.58 -2.85
CA PRO A 57 -7.67 -5.44 -3.06
C PRO A 57 -7.20 -6.33 -4.21
N ARG A 58 -6.35 -5.78 -5.06
CA ARG A 58 -5.73 -6.50 -6.17
C ARG A 58 -4.75 -7.55 -5.64
N LYS A 59 -4.67 -8.65 -6.38
CA LYS A 59 -3.67 -9.69 -6.13
C LYS A 59 -2.25 -9.15 -6.20
N GLY A 60 -1.40 -9.65 -5.29
CA GLY A 60 0.03 -9.32 -5.28
C GLY A 60 0.38 -7.94 -4.71
N MET A 61 -0.60 -7.18 -4.21
CA MET A 61 -0.35 -5.93 -3.51
C MET A 61 -0.08 -6.16 -2.02
N ALA A 62 0.56 -5.20 -1.36
CA ALA A 62 0.86 -5.27 0.08
C ALA A 62 -0.39 -5.15 0.98
N MET A 63 -1.59 -5.10 0.41
CA MET A 63 -2.85 -4.99 1.13
C MET A 63 -3.47 -6.37 1.40
N ARG A 64 -3.89 -6.61 2.64
CA ARG A 64 -4.63 -7.83 3.01
C ARG A 64 -6.09 -7.73 2.59
N GLY A 65 -6.67 -8.87 2.22
CA GLY A 65 -8.11 -8.98 1.90
C GLY A 65 -8.41 -9.21 0.41
N GLU A 66 -7.43 -9.63 -0.38
CA GLU A 66 -7.66 -10.07 -1.78
C GLU A 66 -8.84 -11.05 -1.85
N GLY A 67 -9.75 -10.81 -2.81
CA GLY A 67 -10.94 -11.61 -3.04
C GLY A 67 -12.10 -11.32 -2.08
N LYS A 68 -11.95 -10.42 -1.09
CA LYS A 68 -13.03 -10.06 -0.15
C LYS A 68 -13.65 -8.71 -0.53
N PRO A 69 -14.98 -8.56 -0.41
CA PRO A 69 -15.66 -7.33 -0.78
C PRO A 69 -15.37 -6.22 0.22
N HIS A 70 -15.03 -5.04 -0.32
CA HIS A 70 -14.99 -3.77 0.37
C HIS A 70 -16.00 -2.83 -0.32
N LEU A 71 -16.75 -2.05 0.45
CA LEU A 71 -17.69 -1.07 -0.09
C LEU A 71 -17.04 0.32 -0.07
N VAL A 72 -17.05 1.01 -1.21
CA VAL A 72 -16.61 2.40 -1.30
C VAL A 72 -17.67 3.31 -0.66
N VAL A 73 -17.25 4.16 0.28
CA VAL A 73 -18.16 5.09 0.98
C VAL A 73 -17.85 6.57 0.70
N ALA A 74 -16.63 6.88 0.28
CA ALA A 74 -16.24 8.23 -0.14
C ALA A 74 -15.06 8.17 -1.11
N THR A 75 -14.95 9.19 -1.95
CA THR A 75 -13.76 9.47 -2.76
C THR A 75 -13.39 10.93 -2.61
N GLN A 76 -12.11 11.25 -2.82
CA GLN A 76 -11.59 12.60 -2.79
C GLN A 76 -10.42 12.74 -3.76
N ASP A 77 -10.01 13.98 -4.01
CA ASP A 77 -8.75 14.22 -4.71
C ASP A 77 -7.58 13.69 -3.86
N GLY A 78 -6.65 13.01 -4.53
CA GLY A 78 -5.55 12.31 -3.88
C GLY A 78 -4.73 13.22 -2.97
N THR A 79 -4.91 13.06 -1.67
CA THR A 79 -4.22 13.84 -0.64
C THR A 79 -3.13 12.97 -0.04
N TYR A 80 -1.90 13.47 -0.06
CA TYR A 80 -0.76 12.76 0.51
C TYR A 80 -0.78 12.80 2.04
N HIS A 81 -0.67 11.63 2.66
CA HIS A 81 -0.68 11.48 4.10
C HIS A 81 0.74 11.51 4.67
N TRP A 82 1.12 12.60 5.33
CA TRP A 82 2.49 12.82 5.83
C TRP A 82 2.67 12.55 7.33
N ASN A 83 1.73 11.82 7.96
CA ASN A 83 1.84 11.50 9.39
C ASN A 83 2.42 10.09 9.59
N GLY A 84 3.27 9.93 10.60
CA GLY A 84 3.85 8.65 11.01
C GLY A 84 5.33 8.51 10.66
N GLU A 85 5.83 7.28 10.73
CA GLU A 85 7.22 6.94 10.43
C GLU A 85 7.47 6.93 8.91
N THR A 86 8.52 7.62 8.46
CA THR A 86 8.87 7.78 7.03
C THR A 86 9.23 6.48 6.33
N SER A 87 9.59 5.44 7.08
CA SER A 87 9.90 4.10 6.57
C SER A 87 8.66 3.21 6.41
N THR A 88 7.47 3.69 6.80
CA THR A 88 6.23 2.94 6.70
C THR A 88 5.46 3.28 5.43
N ARG A 89 4.76 2.29 4.87
CA ARG A 89 3.91 2.45 3.69
C ARG A 89 2.79 3.51 3.82
N GLY A 90 2.43 3.88 5.04
CA GLY A 90 1.36 4.87 5.29
C GLY A 90 1.85 6.32 5.19
N TYR A 91 3.16 6.53 5.25
CA TYR A 91 3.77 7.84 5.07
C TYR A 91 3.95 8.11 3.57
N GLY A 92 3.42 9.24 3.10
CA GLY A 92 3.41 9.62 1.69
C GLY A 92 2.36 8.88 0.84
N ALA A 93 1.47 8.09 1.44
CA ALA A 93 0.40 7.41 0.71
C ALA A 93 -0.60 8.42 0.12
N ARG A 94 -1.08 8.19 -1.10
CA ARG A 94 -2.05 9.05 -1.79
C ARG A 94 -3.48 8.60 -1.49
N LEU A 95 -4.02 9.03 -0.36
CA LEU A 95 -5.35 8.61 0.10
C LEU A 95 -6.45 9.33 -0.70
N ASP A 96 -7.13 8.60 -1.58
CA ASP A 96 -8.16 9.11 -2.51
C ASP A 96 -9.50 8.35 -2.42
N MET A 97 -9.56 7.27 -1.65
CA MET A 97 -10.75 6.43 -1.53
C MET A 97 -10.95 5.97 -0.08
N ARG A 98 -12.19 6.03 0.41
CA ARG A 98 -12.56 5.46 1.71
C ARG A 98 -13.40 4.22 1.52
N THR A 99 -12.99 3.12 2.14
CA THR A 99 -13.73 1.86 2.09
C THR A 99 -14.21 1.42 3.47
N ILE A 100 -15.27 0.64 3.51
CA ILE A 100 -15.67 -0.17 4.66
C ILE A 100 -15.56 -1.65 4.31
N LYS A 101 -15.13 -2.47 5.26
CA LYS A 101 -14.98 -3.91 5.08
C LYS A 101 -15.23 -4.69 6.37
N MET A 102 -15.54 -5.96 6.21
CA MET A 102 -15.56 -6.90 7.32
C MET A 102 -14.13 -7.30 7.70
N TYR A 103 -13.81 -7.17 8.98
CA TYR A 103 -12.60 -7.69 9.60
C TYR A 103 -13.03 -8.59 10.77
N ASP A 104 -12.96 -9.90 10.56
CA ASP A 104 -13.58 -10.92 11.40
C ASP A 104 -15.08 -10.62 11.61
N THR A 105 -15.47 -10.23 12.82
CA THR A 105 -16.86 -9.87 13.17
C THR A 105 -17.12 -8.37 13.20
N ASN A 106 -16.11 -7.54 12.91
CA ASN A 106 -16.20 -6.09 12.99
C ASN A 106 -16.30 -5.46 11.61
N VAL A 107 -17.00 -4.31 11.53
CA VAL A 107 -16.95 -3.42 10.37
C VAL A 107 -15.90 -2.36 10.65
N VAL A 108 -14.92 -2.24 9.76
CA VAL A 108 -13.86 -1.23 9.86
C VAL A 108 -13.85 -0.35 8.63
N ALA A 109 -13.50 0.93 8.83
CA ALA A 109 -13.40 1.92 7.77
C ALA A 109 -11.95 2.39 7.61
N HIS A 110 -11.44 2.43 6.39
CA HIS A 110 -10.09 2.90 6.08
C HIS A 110 -10.10 3.88 4.92
N TRP A 111 -9.20 4.86 4.99
CA TRP A 111 -8.76 5.58 3.81
C TRP A 111 -7.65 4.76 3.17
N ASP A 112 -7.79 4.54 1.87
CA ASP A 112 -6.96 3.69 1.06
C ASP A 112 -6.56 4.42 -0.23
N GLU A 113 -5.63 3.84 -0.98
CA GLU A 113 -5.23 4.32 -2.30
C GLU A 113 -5.92 3.46 -3.37
N SER A 114 -6.73 4.09 -4.23
CA SER A 114 -7.61 3.40 -5.18
C SER A 114 -6.86 2.51 -6.17
N TRP A 115 -5.61 2.85 -6.50
CA TRP A 115 -4.79 2.08 -7.45
C TRP A 115 -4.54 0.64 -6.99
N MET A 116 -4.66 0.35 -5.69
CA MET A 116 -4.53 -0.98 -5.11
C MET A 116 -5.80 -1.84 -5.23
N PHE A 117 -6.88 -1.31 -5.81
CA PHE A 117 -8.18 -1.98 -5.88
C PHE A 117 -8.63 -2.28 -7.31
N GLU A 118 -9.49 -3.30 -7.42
CA GLU A 118 -10.23 -3.65 -8.62
C GLU A 118 -11.70 -3.92 -8.31
N PRO A 119 -12.60 -3.84 -9.31
CA PRO A 119 -14.01 -4.17 -9.11
C PRO A 119 -14.17 -5.56 -8.50
N TYR A 120 -15.01 -5.66 -7.48
CA TYR A 120 -15.35 -6.95 -6.90
C TYR A 120 -16.36 -7.64 -7.81
N VAL A 121 -15.90 -8.67 -8.51
CA VAL A 121 -16.75 -9.64 -9.17
C VAL A 121 -16.96 -10.78 -8.18
N GLY A 122 -18.09 -10.77 -7.47
CA GLY A 122 -18.42 -11.85 -6.55
C GLY A 122 -18.35 -13.21 -7.24
N GLU A 123 -18.07 -14.28 -6.50
CA GLU A 123 -18.15 -15.60 -7.10
C GLU A 123 -19.56 -15.85 -7.63
N PRO A 124 -19.71 -16.43 -8.83
CA PRO A 124 -21.02 -16.75 -9.39
C PRO A 124 -21.69 -17.81 -8.51
N GLY A 125 -22.48 -17.38 -7.52
CA GLY A 125 -23.18 -18.30 -6.63
C GLY A 125 -23.77 -17.72 -5.36
N ASN A 126 -23.37 -16.52 -4.91
CA ASN A 126 -23.84 -15.99 -3.62
C ASN A 126 -24.69 -14.73 -3.80
N GLN A 127 -25.82 -14.85 -4.49
CA GLN A 127 -26.90 -13.88 -4.32
C GLN A 127 -27.69 -14.29 -3.09
N VAL A 128 -27.45 -13.59 -1.98
CA VAL A 128 -28.32 -13.69 -0.81
C VAL A 128 -29.59 -12.90 -1.14
N SER A 129 -30.69 -13.64 -1.26
CA SER A 129 -32.07 -13.17 -1.38
C SER A 129 -32.49 -12.23 -0.28
#